data_AF-A0A317X3B4-F1
#
_entry.id   AF-A0A317X3B4-F1
#
_cell.length_a   1.000
_cell.length_b   1.000
_cell.length_c   1.000
_cell.angle_alpha   90.00
_cell.angle_beta   90.00
_cell.angle_gamma   90.00
#
_symmetry.space_group_name_H-M   'P 1'
#
loop_
_entity.id
_entity.type
_entity.pdbx_description
1 polymer ?
#
loop_
_entity_poly.entity_id
_entity_poly.type
_entity_poly.pdbx_seq_one_letter_code
_entity_poly.pdbx_strand_id
1 'polypeptide(L)'
;MTPSMLPTPEVTNPYLQSWFPLSLSDSALFPALLSSSLTHYKVNHLLTGDLPAPFGMGDESLTLGASYKETVKAINAAMQDPVRVTSDATILAVLMTIEKPFMPGSKDWSQESPFQAPLRRLQWLNVHGAREPNLDHQTGLCRLIQLRGGLHNIRLPGVAAAIFYRVLVNSTLTLSPPPIPFFSLSGTMTELLKADHVHSWDATAIHFGPLCELGLTPDLADVYEQLAGYTRIIKRFVDGGTVNFGRQAMCDQRNLIQYRLMTLPPAVCLIDVSPVYEACRIAAIIYSIGVTFPLPGVGAPFAALLQSLKAEIQQNELDGPWSTSPHGVRLLLWVLTMGGIAATDTAEQQWFVETASRVAPGSLVPEWRETRNMLREFLWLDSACDMSGKQFWTQVYPLIGQSIETESQPTQLPHKNMSPCNQCKAKRIRCDKGVPCENCAKGGFRCSSQTLPTDKPARVHVFTVRGKPCKICKMRKLKCDKQNPCGRCVAGGWTCVYEHVASQRTATAGLSVSIGNRQ
;
A
#
# COMPACT_ATOMS: atom_id res chain seq x y z
N MET A 1 -35.23 -11.92 -6.85
CA MET A 1 -33.85 -12.45 -7.01
C MET A 1 -33.49 -13.17 -5.73
N THR A 2 -33.20 -14.48 -5.80
CA THR A 2 -32.64 -15.20 -4.66
C THR A 2 -31.18 -14.78 -4.49
N PRO A 3 -30.69 -14.49 -3.27
CA PRO A 3 -29.29 -14.20 -3.07
C PRO A 3 -28.46 -15.42 -3.48
N SER A 4 -27.62 -15.26 -4.51
CA SER A 4 -26.67 -16.27 -4.96
C SER A 4 -25.51 -16.36 -3.95
N MET A 5 -25.83 -16.83 -2.73
CA MET A 5 -24.83 -17.20 -1.74
C MET A 5 -24.12 -18.46 -2.22
N LEU A 6 -22.82 -18.53 -1.97
CA LEU A 6 -22.08 -19.75 -2.24
C LEU A 6 -22.52 -20.86 -1.27
N PRO A 7 -22.44 -22.13 -1.71
CA PRO A 7 -22.71 -23.26 -0.83
C PRO A 7 -21.74 -23.27 0.35
N THR A 8 -22.11 -24.03 1.36
CA THR A 8 -21.32 -24.42 2.53
C THR A 8 -21.31 -25.95 2.62
N PRO A 9 -20.49 -26.58 3.47
CA PRO A 9 -20.56 -28.05 3.64
C PRO A 9 -21.96 -28.55 4.01
N GLU A 10 -22.71 -27.76 4.77
CA GLU A 10 -24.01 -28.16 5.31
C GLU A 10 -25.18 -27.90 4.35
N VAL A 11 -25.13 -26.81 3.56
CA VAL A 11 -26.26 -26.35 2.75
C VAL A 11 -25.82 -25.72 1.42
N THR A 12 -26.63 -25.90 0.37
CA THR A 12 -26.35 -25.39 -0.98
C THR A 12 -26.60 -23.89 -1.13
N ASN A 13 -27.53 -23.34 -0.35
CA ASN A 13 -27.75 -21.90 -0.19
C ASN A 13 -28.12 -21.58 1.26
N PRO A 14 -27.16 -21.12 2.10
CA PRO A 14 -27.41 -20.84 3.52
C PRO A 14 -28.45 -19.75 3.76
N TYR A 15 -28.58 -18.79 2.84
CA TYR A 15 -29.57 -17.73 2.96
C TYR A 15 -30.99 -18.29 2.89
N LEU A 16 -31.30 -19.07 1.84
CA LEU A 16 -32.65 -19.60 1.61
C LEU A 16 -32.99 -20.74 2.55
N GLN A 17 -32.02 -21.59 2.88
CA GLN A 17 -32.26 -22.80 3.66
C GLN A 17 -32.17 -22.58 5.18
N SER A 18 -31.53 -21.51 5.63
CA SER A 18 -31.29 -21.29 7.07
C SER A 18 -31.60 -19.87 7.53
N TRP A 19 -31.06 -18.84 6.88
CA TRP A 19 -31.16 -17.47 7.41
C TRP A 19 -32.56 -16.89 7.27
N PHE A 20 -33.15 -17.00 6.08
CA PHE A 20 -34.48 -16.47 5.81
C PHE A 20 -35.57 -17.19 6.65
N PRO A 21 -35.63 -18.54 6.71
CA PRO A 21 -36.58 -19.22 7.58
C PRO A 21 -36.47 -18.81 9.05
N LEU A 22 -35.24 -18.74 9.60
CA LEU A 22 -35.02 -18.30 10.98
C LEU A 22 -35.53 -16.87 11.20
N SER A 23 -35.29 -15.98 10.23
CA SER A 23 -35.70 -14.59 10.34
C SER A 23 -37.21 -14.41 10.49
N LEU A 24 -38.03 -15.27 9.87
CA LEU A 24 -39.49 -15.19 9.99
C LEU A 24 -40.00 -15.40 11.43
N SER A 25 -39.17 -16.02 12.28
CA SER A 25 -39.45 -16.27 13.68
C SER A 25 -38.63 -15.43 14.67
N ASP A 26 -37.72 -14.57 14.19
CA ASP A 26 -36.83 -13.77 15.04
C ASP A 26 -37.02 -12.27 14.83
N SER A 27 -37.39 -11.58 15.92
CA SER A 27 -37.77 -10.17 15.91
C SER A 27 -36.64 -9.19 15.56
N ALA A 28 -35.37 -9.58 15.70
CA ALA A 28 -34.21 -8.75 15.39
C ALA A 28 -33.65 -9.07 14.01
N LEU A 29 -33.65 -10.36 13.63
CA LEU A 29 -33.09 -10.82 12.38
C LEU A 29 -33.92 -10.43 11.16
N PHE A 30 -35.26 -10.49 11.24
CA PHE A 30 -36.12 -10.08 10.12
C PHE A 30 -35.86 -8.65 9.62
N PRO A 31 -35.96 -7.60 10.46
CA PRO A 31 -35.70 -6.24 10.00
C PRO A 31 -34.26 -6.06 9.53
N ALA A 32 -33.30 -6.75 10.16
CA ALA A 32 -31.90 -6.70 9.77
C ALA A 32 -31.63 -7.28 8.36
N LEU A 33 -32.18 -8.47 8.06
CA LEU A 33 -32.08 -9.05 6.71
C LEU A 33 -32.78 -8.19 5.68
N LEU A 34 -33.93 -7.60 6.01
CA LEU A 34 -34.64 -6.70 5.11
C LEU A 34 -33.81 -5.45 4.80
N SER A 35 -33.30 -4.76 5.83
CA SER A 35 -32.48 -3.56 5.69
C SER A 35 -31.20 -3.83 4.87
N SER A 36 -30.51 -4.94 5.16
CA SER A 36 -29.33 -5.37 4.40
C SER A 36 -29.67 -5.70 2.94
N SER A 37 -30.78 -6.40 2.70
CA SER A 37 -31.21 -6.76 1.33
C SER A 37 -31.55 -5.51 0.51
N LEU A 38 -32.23 -4.53 1.09
CA LEU A 38 -32.58 -3.28 0.42
C LEU A 38 -31.33 -2.45 0.07
N THR A 39 -30.40 -2.32 1.01
CA THR A 39 -29.14 -1.60 0.79
C THR A 39 -28.27 -2.29 -0.26
N HIS A 40 -28.22 -3.63 -0.25
CA HIS A 40 -27.51 -4.43 -1.24
C HIS A 40 -28.13 -4.30 -2.65
N TYR A 41 -29.46 -4.34 -2.75
CA TYR A 41 -30.17 -4.12 -4.02
C TYR A 41 -29.86 -2.72 -4.58
N LYS A 42 -29.93 -1.68 -3.74
CA LYS A 42 -29.62 -0.30 -4.14
C LYS A 42 -28.20 -0.16 -4.69
N VAL A 43 -27.21 -0.67 -3.97
CA VAL A 43 -25.81 -0.60 -4.42
C VAL A 43 -25.64 -1.34 -5.74
N ASN A 44 -26.24 -2.51 -5.89
CA ASN A 44 -26.18 -3.24 -7.14
C ASN A 44 -26.84 -2.46 -8.30
N HIS A 45 -27.96 -1.78 -8.06
CA HIS A 45 -28.58 -0.88 -9.03
C HIS A 45 -27.65 0.28 -9.41
N LEU A 46 -27.03 0.94 -8.43
CA LEU A 46 -26.10 2.05 -8.68
C LEU A 46 -24.85 1.62 -9.46
N LEU A 47 -24.38 0.38 -9.25
CA LEU A 47 -23.19 -0.15 -9.92
C LEU A 47 -23.44 -0.66 -11.33
N THR A 48 -24.64 -1.18 -11.63
CA THR A 48 -24.89 -1.86 -12.92
C THR A 48 -25.96 -1.21 -13.78
N GLY A 49 -26.87 -0.42 -13.20
CA GLY A 49 -28.04 0.12 -13.91
C GLY A 49 -29.06 -0.93 -14.38
N ASP A 50 -28.78 -2.23 -14.22
CA ASP A 50 -29.58 -3.34 -14.77
C ASP A 50 -30.91 -3.55 -14.03
N LEU A 51 -31.00 -3.06 -12.80
CA LEU A 51 -32.18 -3.24 -11.94
C LEU A 51 -33.13 -2.05 -12.09
N PRO A 52 -34.46 -2.24 -12.04
CA PRO A 52 -35.36 -1.12 -11.86
C PRO A 52 -35.05 -0.42 -10.53
N ALA A 53 -35.18 0.91 -10.51
CA ALA A 53 -34.98 1.70 -9.29
C ALA A 53 -35.80 1.07 -8.15
N PRO A 54 -35.17 0.71 -7.02
CA PRO A 54 -35.83 -0.07 -5.97
C PRO A 54 -37.01 0.65 -5.31
N PHE A 55 -37.03 1.97 -5.42
CA PHE A 55 -37.98 2.86 -4.76
C PHE A 55 -38.35 4.02 -5.69
N GLY A 56 -39.51 4.64 -5.46
CA GLY A 56 -39.88 5.87 -6.16
C GLY A 56 -38.96 7.05 -5.81
N MET A 57 -38.84 8.03 -6.72
CA MET A 57 -37.87 9.14 -6.71
C MET A 57 -37.80 10.01 -5.43
N GLY A 58 -38.76 9.94 -4.51
CA GLY A 58 -38.89 10.90 -3.38
C GLY A 58 -38.70 10.36 -1.96
N ASP A 59 -38.75 9.04 -1.73
CA ASP A 59 -38.91 8.48 -0.36
C ASP A 59 -37.87 7.38 -0.01
N GLU A 60 -36.88 7.18 -0.88
CA GLU A 60 -35.94 6.07 -0.77
C GLU A 60 -35.00 6.18 0.44
N SER A 61 -34.40 7.35 0.64
CA SER A 61 -33.47 7.59 1.77
C SER A 61 -34.20 7.50 3.11
N LEU A 62 -35.44 7.98 3.15
CA LEU A 62 -36.33 7.89 4.31
C LEU A 62 -36.72 6.44 4.59
N THR A 63 -37.09 5.67 3.56
CA THR A 63 -37.44 4.25 3.70
C THR A 63 -36.26 3.42 4.20
N LEU A 64 -35.07 3.60 3.63
CA LEU A 64 -33.85 2.93 4.10
C LEU A 64 -33.48 3.34 5.52
N GLY A 65 -33.60 4.63 5.84
CA GLY A 65 -33.37 5.15 7.19
C GLY A 65 -34.34 4.60 8.21
N ALA A 66 -35.63 4.50 7.88
CA ALA A 66 -36.66 3.92 8.74
C ALA A 66 -36.41 2.42 8.96
N SER A 67 -36.13 1.67 7.89
CA SER A 67 -35.79 0.24 7.98
C SER A 67 -34.56 -0.01 8.85
N TYR A 68 -33.51 0.80 8.71
CA TYR A 68 -32.32 0.70 9.53
C TYR A 68 -32.58 1.08 11.00
N LYS A 69 -33.36 2.14 11.25
CA LYS A 69 -33.75 2.55 12.60
C LYS A 69 -34.51 1.45 13.33
N GLU A 70 -35.48 0.81 12.67
CA GLU A 70 -36.20 -0.33 13.25
C GLU A 70 -35.29 -1.54 13.48
N THR A 71 -34.34 -1.79 12.59
CA THR A 71 -33.30 -2.81 12.77
C THR A 71 -32.48 -2.57 14.05
N VAL A 72 -31.96 -1.35 14.23
CA VAL A 72 -31.14 -1.01 15.40
C VAL A 72 -31.95 -1.13 16.69
N LYS A 73 -33.22 -0.68 16.70
CA LYS A 73 -34.11 -0.86 17.86
C LYS A 73 -34.31 -2.33 18.21
N ALA A 74 -34.58 -3.17 17.21
CA ALA A 74 -34.84 -4.59 17.42
C ALA A 74 -33.59 -5.34 17.91
N ILE A 75 -32.41 -5.01 17.37
CA ILE A 75 -31.13 -5.54 17.84
C ILE A 75 -30.87 -5.11 19.30
N ASN A 76 -31.06 -3.82 19.61
CA ASN A 76 -30.86 -3.33 20.98
C ASN A 76 -31.77 -4.03 21.99
N ALA A 77 -33.03 -4.31 21.61
CA ALA A 77 -33.95 -5.07 22.45
C ALA A 77 -33.46 -6.53 22.64
N ALA A 78 -32.99 -7.19 21.58
CA ALA A 78 -32.43 -8.53 21.67
C ALA A 78 -31.15 -8.60 22.53
N MET A 79 -30.35 -7.52 22.55
CA MET A 79 -29.15 -7.42 23.37
C MET A 79 -29.43 -7.24 24.87
N GLN A 80 -30.64 -6.83 25.28
CA GLN A 80 -31.02 -6.74 26.70
C GLN A 80 -31.28 -8.11 27.33
N ASP A 81 -31.49 -9.15 26.52
CA ASP A 81 -31.71 -10.52 26.98
C ASP A 81 -30.37 -11.28 27.06
N PRO A 82 -29.89 -11.66 28.26
CA PRO A 82 -28.61 -12.35 28.43
C PRO A 82 -28.53 -13.72 27.74
N VAL A 83 -29.67 -14.38 27.51
CA VAL A 83 -29.73 -15.68 26.83
C VAL A 83 -29.64 -15.48 25.32
N ARG A 84 -30.26 -14.41 24.81
CA ARG A 84 -30.35 -14.14 23.37
C ARG A 84 -29.17 -13.36 22.82
N VAL A 85 -28.47 -12.55 23.61
CA VAL A 85 -27.45 -11.60 23.14
C VAL A 85 -26.33 -12.24 22.29
N THR A 86 -25.94 -13.48 22.59
CA THR A 86 -24.94 -14.23 21.80
C THR A 86 -25.54 -15.31 20.89
N SER A 87 -26.86 -15.32 20.70
CA SER A 87 -27.53 -16.23 19.76
C SER A 87 -27.07 -15.96 18.32
N ASP A 88 -27.05 -17.01 17.50
CA ASP A 88 -26.68 -16.90 16.09
C ASP A 88 -27.60 -15.93 15.32
N ALA A 89 -28.88 -15.85 15.70
CA ALA A 89 -29.82 -14.89 15.14
C ALA A 89 -29.42 -13.44 15.43
N THR A 90 -29.02 -13.14 16.68
CA THR A 90 -28.58 -11.78 17.06
C THR A 90 -27.24 -11.45 16.42
N ILE A 91 -26.30 -12.39 16.39
CA ILE A 91 -25.00 -12.22 15.72
C ILE A 91 -25.20 -11.94 14.22
N LEU A 92 -26.08 -12.70 13.56
CA LEU A 92 -26.42 -12.48 12.15
C LEU A 92 -27.13 -11.14 11.92
N ALA A 93 -28.02 -10.72 12.84
CA ALA A 93 -28.66 -9.42 12.78
C ALA A 93 -27.64 -8.28 12.88
N VAL A 94 -26.67 -8.36 13.81
CA VAL A 94 -25.59 -7.37 13.93
C VAL A 94 -24.71 -7.40 12.68
N LEU A 95 -24.37 -8.58 12.15
CA LEU A 95 -23.65 -8.73 10.89
C LEU A 95 -24.33 -7.92 9.78
N MET A 96 -25.65 -7.96 9.63
CA MET A 96 -26.38 -7.19 8.61
C MET A 96 -26.18 -5.67 8.69
N THR A 97 -25.62 -5.15 9.78
CA THR A 97 -25.47 -3.71 10.04
C THR A 97 -24.02 -3.20 10.04
N ILE A 98 -23.01 -4.04 9.75
CA ILE A 98 -21.57 -3.65 9.75
C ILE A 98 -21.15 -2.79 8.56
N GLU A 99 -22.08 -2.46 7.68
CA GLU A 99 -21.91 -1.51 6.58
C GLU A 99 -22.94 -0.40 6.81
N LYS A 100 -22.57 0.85 6.51
CA LYS A 100 -23.49 1.98 6.64
C LYS A 100 -24.72 1.76 5.74
N PRO A 101 -25.92 2.15 6.21
CA PRO A 101 -27.15 1.96 5.47
C PRO A 101 -27.37 3.04 4.40
N PHE A 102 -26.68 4.18 4.52
CA PHE A 102 -26.83 5.33 3.64
C PHE A 102 -25.74 5.36 2.58
N MET A 103 -26.13 5.73 1.36
CA MET A 103 -25.23 5.93 0.23
C MET A 103 -24.90 7.42 0.13
N PRO A 104 -23.64 7.84 0.32
CA PRO A 104 -23.27 9.25 0.21
C PRO A 104 -23.56 9.76 -1.20
N GLY A 105 -24.24 10.91 -1.31
CA GLY A 105 -24.45 11.58 -2.60
C GLY A 105 -23.15 12.11 -3.23
N SER A 106 -22.07 12.22 -2.45
CA SER A 106 -20.75 12.64 -2.91
C SER A 106 -19.92 11.52 -3.56
N LYS A 107 -20.36 10.25 -3.48
CA LYS A 107 -19.65 9.14 -4.12
C LYS A 107 -19.94 9.15 -5.62
N ASP A 108 -18.90 9.08 -6.43
CA ASP A 108 -19.02 8.83 -7.85
C ASP A 108 -19.24 7.34 -8.10
N TRP A 109 -20.50 6.94 -8.26
CA TRP A 109 -20.89 5.56 -8.53
C TRP A 109 -20.49 5.09 -9.93
N SER A 110 -20.11 6.00 -10.83
CA SER A 110 -19.60 5.66 -12.16
C SER A 110 -18.10 5.36 -12.18
N GLN A 111 -17.39 5.60 -11.05
CA GLN A 111 -15.96 5.37 -10.96
C GLN A 111 -15.61 3.89 -11.11
N GLU A 112 -14.99 3.55 -12.23
CA GLU A 112 -14.46 2.22 -12.50
C GLU A 112 -13.08 2.01 -11.88
N SER A 113 -12.72 0.74 -11.64
CA SER A 113 -11.34 0.41 -11.30
C SER A 113 -10.47 0.55 -12.55
N PRO A 114 -9.26 1.13 -12.45
CA PRO A 114 -8.34 1.18 -13.59
C PRO A 114 -7.81 -0.20 -13.97
N PHE A 115 -8.08 -1.24 -13.18
CA PHE A 115 -7.72 -2.61 -13.49
C PHE A 115 -8.90 -3.39 -14.08
N GLN A 116 -8.63 -4.17 -15.12
CA GLN A 116 -9.64 -4.94 -15.84
C GLN A 116 -9.82 -6.36 -15.28
N ALA A 117 -9.86 -6.50 -13.95
CA ALA A 117 -9.90 -7.81 -13.33
C ALA A 117 -11.14 -8.63 -13.70
N PRO A 118 -10.98 -9.95 -13.94
CA PRO A 118 -12.10 -10.87 -14.01
C PRO A 118 -12.68 -11.12 -12.61
N LEU A 119 -13.77 -11.90 -12.52
CA LEU A 119 -14.34 -12.38 -11.25
C LEU A 119 -14.76 -11.27 -10.24
N ARG A 120 -15.01 -10.03 -10.71
CA ARG A 120 -15.41 -8.88 -9.86
C ARG A 120 -16.65 -9.13 -8.99
N ARG A 121 -17.54 -10.02 -9.43
CA ARG A 121 -18.78 -10.39 -8.71
C ARG A 121 -18.64 -11.64 -7.83
N LEU A 122 -17.46 -12.24 -7.73
CA LEU A 122 -17.24 -13.43 -6.93
C LEU A 122 -17.42 -13.11 -5.43
N GLN A 123 -18.39 -13.79 -4.79
CA GLN A 123 -18.89 -13.48 -3.44
C GLN A 123 -19.49 -12.07 -3.29
N TRP A 124 -20.06 -11.50 -4.36
CA TRP A 124 -20.64 -10.14 -4.33
C TRP A 124 -19.62 -9.06 -3.93
N LEU A 125 -18.34 -9.28 -4.24
CA LEU A 125 -17.26 -8.37 -3.88
C LEU A 125 -17.47 -6.95 -4.44
N ASN A 126 -18.02 -6.84 -5.66
CA ASN A 126 -18.41 -5.56 -6.24
C ASN A 126 -19.43 -4.79 -5.38
N VAL A 127 -20.37 -5.47 -4.73
CA VAL A 127 -21.39 -4.82 -3.89
C VAL A 127 -20.83 -4.52 -2.51
N HIS A 128 -20.24 -5.51 -1.83
CA HIS A 128 -19.66 -5.31 -0.50
C HIS A 128 -18.54 -4.27 -0.52
N GLY A 129 -17.69 -4.31 -1.56
CA GLY A 129 -16.58 -3.37 -1.74
C GLY A 129 -17.00 -1.93 -2.04
N ALA A 130 -18.23 -1.67 -2.50
CA ALA A 130 -18.71 -0.31 -2.74
C ALA A 130 -19.30 0.37 -1.49
N ARG A 131 -19.61 -0.42 -0.45
CA ARG A 131 -20.27 0.04 0.77
C ARG A 131 -19.26 0.57 1.77
N GLU A 132 -19.68 1.56 2.56
CA GLU A 132 -18.84 2.07 3.65
C GLU A 132 -18.94 1.18 4.89
N PRO A 133 -17.83 0.80 5.52
CA PRO A 133 -17.85 0.09 6.79
C PRO A 133 -18.48 0.92 7.92
N ASN A 134 -19.24 0.26 8.79
CA ASN A 134 -19.66 0.78 10.09
C ASN A 134 -18.79 0.13 11.19
N LEU A 135 -17.76 0.85 11.64
CA LEU A 135 -16.76 0.31 12.55
C LEU A 135 -17.29 0.07 13.97
N ASP A 136 -18.29 0.82 14.43
CA ASP A 136 -18.93 0.61 15.73
C ASP A 136 -19.66 -0.73 15.75
N HIS A 137 -20.46 -0.99 14.71
CA HIS A 137 -21.17 -2.27 14.57
C HIS A 137 -20.22 -3.44 14.31
N GLN A 138 -19.14 -3.24 13.53
CA GLN A 138 -18.12 -4.28 13.35
C GLN A 138 -17.40 -4.60 14.68
N THR A 139 -17.09 -3.60 15.48
CA THR A 139 -16.47 -3.78 16.80
C THR A 139 -17.41 -4.55 17.73
N GLY A 140 -18.70 -4.18 17.76
CA GLY A 140 -19.74 -4.91 18.48
C GLY A 140 -19.88 -6.36 18.03
N LEU A 141 -19.88 -6.61 16.72
CA LEU A 141 -19.92 -7.96 16.16
C LEU A 141 -18.72 -8.80 16.62
N CYS A 142 -17.51 -8.25 16.54
CA CYS A 142 -16.30 -8.93 16.99
C CYS A 142 -16.38 -9.28 18.48
N ARG A 143 -16.94 -8.37 19.30
CA ARG A 143 -17.15 -8.63 20.72
C ARG A 143 -18.15 -9.77 20.97
N LEU A 144 -19.26 -9.82 20.24
CA LEU A 144 -20.22 -10.93 20.36
C LEU A 144 -19.60 -12.28 19.99
N ILE A 145 -18.78 -12.31 18.94
CA ILE A 145 -18.05 -13.53 18.52
C ILE A 145 -17.09 -13.98 19.62
N GLN A 146 -16.34 -13.05 20.24
CA GLN A 146 -15.47 -13.36 21.37
C GLN A 146 -16.26 -13.93 22.55
N LEU A 147 -17.41 -13.34 22.90
CA LEU A 147 -18.29 -13.83 23.97
C LEU A 147 -18.87 -15.21 23.66
N ARG A 148 -19.10 -15.52 22.38
CA ARG A 148 -19.50 -16.85 21.89
C ARG A 148 -18.35 -17.86 21.89
N GLY A 149 -17.12 -17.43 22.17
CA GLY A 149 -15.92 -18.27 22.18
C GLY A 149 -15.26 -18.45 20.80
N GLY A 150 -15.64 -17.65 19.79
CA GLY A 150 -15.05 -17.68 18.45
C GLY A 150 -16.03 -18.11 17.35
N LEU A 151 -15.60 -17.97 16.09
CA LEU A 151 -16.42 -18.25 14.90
C LEU A 151 -16.89 -19.71 14.82
N HIS A 152 -16.09 -20.67 15.30
CA HIS A 152 -16.40 -22.10 15.29
C HIS A 152 -17.60 -22.49 16.18
N ASN A 153 -18.02 -21.60 17.10
CA ASN A 153 -19.19 -21.80 17.96
C ASN A 153 -20.48 -21.23 17.38
N ILE A 154 -20.42 -20.63 16.19
CA ILE A 154 -21.61 -20.23 15.43
C ILE A 154 -22.09 -21.46 14.67
N ARG A 155 -23.34 -21.87 14.89
CA ARG A 155 -23.92 -23.12 14.40
C ARG A 155 -24.84 -22.91 13.20
N LEU A 156 -25.35 -21.71 12.99
CA LEU A 156 -26.20 -21.36 11.86
C LEU A 156 -25.37 -21.44 10.56
N PRO A 157 -25.72 -22.33 9.61
CA PRO A 157 -24.89 -22.59 8.43
C PRO A 157 -24.52 -21.33 7.65
N GLY A 158 -23.25 -21.23 7.27
CA GLY A 158 -22.69 -20.13 6.48
C GLY A 158 -22.50 -18.79 7.20
N VAL A 159 -23.02 -18.61 8.42
CA VAL A 159 -22.88 -17.32 9.13
C VAL A 159 -21.42 -17.02 9.46
N ALA A 160 -20.67 -17.97 9.99
CA ALA A 160 -19.25 -17.77 10.33
C ALA A 160 -18.41 -17.36 9.11
N ALA A 161 -18.61 -18.03 7.96
CA ALA A 161 -17.95 -17.68 6.71
C ALA A 161 -18.34 -16.30 6.19
N ALA A 162 -19.63 -15.93 6.30
CA ALA A 162 -20.12 -14.61 5.91
C ALA A 162 -19.59 -13.49 6.81
N ILE A 163 -19.48 -13.73 8.11
CA ILE A 163 -18.85 -12.80 9.07
C ILE A 163 -17.40 -12.56 8.66
N PHE A 164 -16.62 -13.64 8.53
CA PHE A 164 -15.20 -13.54 8.17
C PHE A 164 -15.02 -12.77 6.86
N TYR A 165 -15.76 -13.16 5.82
CA TYR A 165 -15.65 -12.53 4.52
C TYR A 165 -15.97 -11.03 4.55
N ARG A 166 -17.07 -10.62 5.19
CA ARG A 166 -17.43 -9.19 5.24
C ARG A 166 -16.47 -8.37 6.10
N VAL A 167 -15.97 -8.93 7.20
CA VAL A 167 -14.93 -8.28 8.00
C VAL A 167 -13.62 -8.16 7.20
N LEU A 168 -13.25 -9.16 6.40
CA LEU A 168 -12.08 -9.10 5.51
C LEU A 168 -12.23 -8.00 4.44
N VAL A 169 -13.41 -7.86 3.83
CA VAL A 169 -13.70 -6.77 2.88
C VAL A 169 -13.56 -5.41 3.59
N ASN A 170 -14.18 -5.23 4.76
CA ASN A 170 -14.08 -3.98 5.53
C ASN A 170 -12.65 -3.66 5.95
N SER A 171 -11.87 -4.67 6.34
CA SER A 171 -10.45 -4.53 6.71
C SER A 171 -9.62 -4.08 5.50
N THR A 172 -9.93 -4.61 4.32
CA THR A 172 -9.30 -4.19 3.05
C THR A 172 -9.67 -2.74 2.69
N LEU A 173 -10.95 -2.36 2.82
CA LEU A 173 -11.42 -1.00 2.54
C LEU A 173 -10.80 0.05 3.49
N THR A 174 -10.55 -0.34 4.74
CA THR A 174 -9.97 0.53 5.77
C THR A 174 -8.46 0.41 5.90
N LEU A 175 -7.82 -0.42 5.06
CA LEU A 175 -6.39 -0.71 5.10
C LEU A 175 -5.91 -1.14 6.49
N SER A 176 -6.72 -1.95 7.19
CA SER A 176 -6.47 -2.42 8.55
C SER A 176 -6.34 -3.95 8.60
N PRO A 177 -5.68 -4.52 9.62
CA PRO A 177 -5.63 -5.96 9.80
C PRO A 177 -7.00 -6.51 10.25
N PRO A 178 -7.44 -7.67 9.74
CA PRO A 178 -8.70 -8.27 10.16
C PRO A 178 -8.72 -8.62 11.67
N PRO A 179 -9.72 -8.17 12.45
CA PRO A 179 -9.79 -8.37 13.90
C PRO A 179 -10.23 -9.78 14.34
N ILE A 180 -10.42 -10.70 13.39
CA ILE A 180 -10.85 -12.09 13.62
C ILE A 180 -9.98 -13.04 12.80
N PRO A 181 -9.76 -14.28 13.27
CA PRO A 181 -8.96 -15.26 12.53
C PRO A 181 -9.64 -15.66 11.23
N PHE A 182 -8.83 -16.19 10.30
CA PHE A 182 -9.33 -16.77 9.06
C PHE A 182 -10.40 -17.85 9.30
N PHE A 183 -11.45 -17.84 8.49
CA PHE A 183 -12.49 -18.86 8.50
C PHE A 183 -12.87 -19.23 7.07
N SER A 184 -12.80 -20.52 6.74
CA SER A 184 -13.10 -21.00 5.39
C SER A 184 -14.60 -21.14 5.14
N LEU A 185 -15.00 -20.88 3.91
CA LEU A 185 -16.32 -21.16 3.37
C LEU A 185 -16.54 -22.66 3.19
N SER A 186 -15.51 -23.41 2.81
CA SER A 186 -15.57 -24.87 2.64
C SER A 186 -15.51 -25.66 3.96
N GLY A 187 -15.37 -25.00 5.12
CA GLY A 187 -15.18 -25.66 6.41
C GLY A 187 -13.82 -26.35 6.57
N THR A 188 -12.95 -26.27 5.56
CA THR A 188 -11.57 -26.80 5.59
C THR A 188 -10.71 -25.97 6.54
N MET A 189 -10.06 -26.60 7.52
CA MET A 189 -9.18 -25.91 8.48
C MET A 189 -7.97 -25.27 7.80
N THR A 190 -7.51 -24.12 8.32
CA THR A 190 -6.36 -23.36 7.80
C THR A 190 -5.08 -24.20 7.64
N GLU A 191 -4.90 -25.24 8.46
CA GLU A 191 -3.76 -26.15 8.42
C GLU A 191 -3.75 -27.04 7.17
N LEU A 192 -4.93 -27.39 6.62
CA LEU A 192 -5.06 -28.12 5.35
C LEU A 192 -4.88 -27.20 4.12
N LEU A 193 -4.83 -25.88 4.34
CA LEU A 193 -4.50 -24.87 3.34
C LEU A 193 -3.02 -24.45 3.42
N LYS A 194 -2.20 -25.08 4.27
CA LYS A 194 -0.75 -24.84 4.31
C LYS A 194 0.02 -25.90 3.50
N ALA A 195 0.90 -25.39 2.64
CA ALA A 195 1.96 -26.03 1.89
C ALA A 195 1.57 -27.17 0.92
N ASP A 196 1.08 -28.31 1.38
CA ASP A 196 1.05 -29.52 0.53
C ASP A 196 -0.02 -29.48 -0.57
N HIS A 197 -1.04 -28.63 -0.42
CA HIS A 197 -2.05 -28.40 -1.46
C HIS A 197 -1.88 -27.07 -2.19
N VAL A 198 -1.37 -26.01 -1.55
CA VAL A 198 -1.14 -24.72 -2.24
C VAL A 198 0.01 -24.82 -3.25
N HIS A 199 1.03 -25.63 -2.97
CA HIS A 199 2.15 -25.90 -3.88
C HIS A 199 1.88 -27.06 -4.86
N SER A 200 0.78 -27.81 -4.71
CA SER A 200 0.37 -28.83 -5.70
C SER A 200 -0.52 -28.26 -6.82
N TRP A 201 -0.78 -26.95 -6.83
CA TRP A 201 -1.68 -26.30 -7.80
C TRP A 201 -0.99 -25.84 -9.09
N ASP A 202 0.34 -25.89 -9.14
CA ASP A 202 1.18 -25.76 -10.34
C ASP A 202 2.57 -26.37 -10.02
N ALA A 203 3.12 -27.19 -10.92
CA ALA A 203 4.44 -27.80 -10.76
C ALA A 203 5.60 -26.80 -10.98
N THR A 204 5.31 -25.56 -11.37
CA THR A 204 6.31 -24.49 -11.49
C THR A 204 6.30 -23.61 -10.24
N ALA A 205 7.11 -24.01 -9.25
CA ALA A 205 7.40 -23.16 -8.10
C ALA A 205 8.13 -21.90 -8.58
N ILE A 206 7.52 -20.73 -8.38
CA ILE A 206 8.27 -19.48 -8.38
C ILE A 206 8.89 -19.40 -7.00
N HIS A 207 10.18 -19.74 -6.90
CA HIS A 207 10.90 -19.55 -5.65
C HIS A 207 11.14 -18.06 -5.47
N PHE A 208 10.53 -17.47 -4.44
CA PHE A 208 10.72 -16.06 -4.10
C PHE A 208 11.95 -15.80 -3.22
N GLY A 209 12.87 -16.77 -3.12
CA GLY A 209 14.22 -16.55 -2.60
C GLY A 209 14.89 -15.28 -3.16
N PRO A 210 14.79 -14.99 -4.46
CA PRO A 210 15.28 -13.74 -5.06
C PRO A 210 14.60 -12.46 -4.53
N LEU A 211 13.32 -12.50 -4.11
CA LEU A 211 12.69 -11.33 -3.49
C LEU A 211 13.20 -11.08 -2.07
N CYS A 212 13.51 -12.14 -1.32
CA CYS A 212 14.17 -12.00 -0.02
C CYS A 212 15.57 -11.38 -0.18
N GLU A 213 16.30 -11.73 -1.23
CA GLU A 213 17.58 -11.10 -1.58
C GLU A 213 17.43 -9.60 -1.92
N LEU A 214 16.26 -9.17 -2.42
CA LEU A 214 15.93 -7.77 -2.63
C LEU A 214 15.48 -7.04 -1.35
N GLY A 215 15.38 -7.74 -0.22
CA GLY A 215 15.03 -7.16 1.08
C GLY A 215 13.57 -7.33 1.49
N LEU A 216 12.77 -8.16 0.79
CA LEU A 216 11.46 -8.53 1.30
C LEU A 216 11.61 -9.48 2.50
N THR A 217 10.75 -9.33 3.50
CA THR A 217 10.63 -10.31 4.59
C THR A 217 10.10 -11.64 4.04
N PRO A 218 10.43 -12.79 4.68
CA PRO A 218 9.87 -14.09 4.29
C PRO A 218 8.34 -14.11 4.19
N ASP A 219 7.64 -13.46 5.11
CA ASP A 219 6.17 -13.42 5.12
C ASP A 219 5.59 -12.65 3.92
N LEU A 220 6.19 -11.51 3.56
CA LEU A 220 5.80 -10.78 2.36
C LEU A 220 6.11 -11.58 1.08
N ALA A 221 7.27 -12.25 1.03
CA ALA A 221 7.62 -13.12 -0.10
C ALA A 221 6.62 -14.29 -0.26
N ASP A 222 6.20 -14.93 0.84
CA ASP A 222 5.15 -15.97 0.85
C ASP A 222 3.82 -15.44 0.29
N VAL A 223 3.45 -14.20 0.64
CA VAL A 223 2.24 -13.57 0.11
C VAL A 223 2.35 -13.29 -1.38
N TYR A 224 3.50 -12.81 -1.87
CA TYR A 224 3.76 -12.67 -3.31
C TYR A 224 3.65 -14.01 -4.03
N GLU A 225 4.14 -15.10 -3.43
CA GLU A 225 4.01 -16.44 -4.00
C GLU A 225 2.57 -16.88 -4.18
N GLN A 226 1.77 -16.71 -3.12
CA GLN A 226 0.38 -17.10 -3.18
C GLN A 226 -0.43 -16.21 -4.13
N LEU A 227 -0.13 -14.90 -4.19
CA LEU A 227 -0.73 -14.00 -5.18
C LEU A 227 -0.41 -14.45 -6.61
N ALA A 228 0.85 -14.79 -6.89
CA ALA A 228 1.26 -15.28 -8.20
C ALA A 228 0.56 -16.61 -8.56
N GLY A 229 0.49 -17.55 -7.62
CA GLY A 229 -0.23 -18.81 -7.77
C GLY A 229 -1.72 -18.60 -8.05
N TYR A 230 -2.37 -17.73 -7.28
CA TYR A 230 -3.79 -17.41 -7.48
C TYR A 230 -4.05 -16.68 -8.80
N THR A 231 -3.14 -15.81 -9.25
CA THR A 231 -3.22 -15.19 -10.57
C THR A 231 -3.18 -16.22 -11.71
N ARG A 232 -2.34 -17.25 -11.61
CA ARG A 232 -2.33 -18.37 -12.57
C ARG A 232 -3.64 -19.16 -12.56
N ILE A 233 -4.22 -19.38 -11.38
CA ILE A 233 -5.54 -20.00 -11.23
C ILE A 233 -6.62 -19.16 -11.93
N ILE A 234 -6.65 -17.84 -11.70
CA ILE A 234 -7.58 -16.93 -12.38
C ILE A 234 -7.41 -17.03 -13.89
N LYS A 235 -6.17 -16.95 -14.39
CA LYS A 235 -5.88 -17.04 -15.82
C LYS A 235 -6.43 -18.33 -16.42
N ARG A 236 -6.09 -19.48 -15.82
CA ARG A 236 -6.58 -20.80 -16.28
C ARG A 236 -8.10 -20.89 -16.26
N PHE A 237 -8.75 -20.35 -15.22
CA PHE A 237 -10.21 -20.31 -15.11
C PHE A 237 -10.85 -19.48 -16.24
N VAL A 238 -10.32 -18.28 -16.49
CA VAL A 238 -10.84 -17.36 -17.51
C VAL A 238 -10.59 -17.89 -18.92
N ASP A 239 -9.47 -18.56 -19.16
CA ASP A 239 -9.13 -19.20 -20.44
C ASP A 239 -9.96 -20.46 -20.72
N GLY A 240 -10.92 -20.81 -19.85
CA GLY A 240 -11.78 -21.99 -19.99
C GLY A 240 -11.09 -23.32 -19.67
N GLY A 241 -9.89 -23.27 -19.08
CA GLY A 241 -9.17 -24.45 -18.64
C GLY A 241 -9.89 -25.14 -17.47
N THR A 242 -9.81 -26.47 -17.41
CA THR A 242 -10.35 -27.23 -16.28
C THR A 242 -9.61 -26.84 -15.02
N VAL A 243 -10.30 -26.20 -14.08
CA VAL A 243 -9.79 -25.97 -12.72
C VAL A 243 -10.31 -27.13 -11.88
N ASN A 244 -9.43 -27.96 -11.34
CA ASN A 244 -9.77 -29.21 -10.65
C ASN A 244 -10.47 -29.00 -9.29
N PHE A 245 -10.95 -27.80 -8.98
CA PHE A 245 -11.51 -27.44 -7.69
C PHE A 245 -12.70 -26.50 -7.80
N GLY A 246 -13.65 -26.65 -6.89
CA GLY A 246 -14.91 -25.93 -6.88
C GLY A 246 -14.77 -24.43 -6.56
N ARG A 247 -15.83 -23.65 -6.85
CA ARG A 247 -15.89 -22.21 -6.59
C ARG A 247 -15.61 -21.82 -5.13
N GLN A 248 -15.93 -22.69 -4.17
CA GLN A 248 -15.64 -22.46 -2.74
C GLN A 248 -14.13 -22.43 -2.46
N ALA A 249 -13.38 -23.39 -3.00
CA ALA A 249 -11.92 -23.46 -2.82
C ALA A 249 -11.22 -22.24 -3.44
N MET A 250 -11.68 -21.78 -4.61
CA MET A 250 -11.19 -20.51 -5.18
C MET A 250 -11.42 -19.33 -4.23
N CYS A 251 -12.61 -19.25 -3.61
CA CYS A 251 -12.93 -18.20 -2.66
C CYS A 251 -12.08 -18.28 -1.39
N ASP A 252 -11.90 -19.48 -0.84
CA ASP A 252 -11.09 -19.69 0.36
C ASP A 252 -9.64 -19.31 0.12
N GLN A 253 -9.07 -19.72 -1.01
CA GLN A 253 -7.71 -19.34 -1.34
C GLN A 253 -7.56 -17.82 -1.51
N ARG A 254 -8.45 -17.20 -2.29
CA ARG A 254 -8.47 -15.74 -2.45
C ARG A 254 -8.52 -15.02 -1.11
N ASN A 255 -9.44 -15.45 -0.23
CA ASN A 255 -9.69 -14.80 1.04
C ASN A 255 -8.55 -15.05 2.03
N LEU A 256 -7.90 -16.22 1.99
CA LEU A 256 -6.72 -16.52 2.80
C LEU A 256 -5.53 -15.64 2.41
N ILE A 257 -5.29 -15.48 1.11
CA ILE A 257 -4.21 -14.61 0.60
C ILE A 257 -4.47 -13.17 1.01
N GLN A 258 -5.69 -12.67 0.79
CA GLN A 258 -6.06 -11.32 1.19
C GLN A 258 -5.94 -11.14 2.72
N TYR A 259 -6.34 -12.13 3.51
CA TYR A 259 -6.18 -12.12 4.96
C TYR A 259 -4.70 -12.01 5.36
N ARG A 260 -3.82 -12.85 4.78
CA ARG A 260 -2.38 -12.80 5.05
C ARG A 260 -1.79 -11.45 4.67
N LEU A 261 -2.09 -10.95 3.47
CA LEU A 261 -1.62 -9.63 2.99
C LEU A 261 -2.03 -8.49 3.92
N MET A 262 -3.30 -8.46 4.36
CA MET A 262 -3.78 -7.42 5.27
C MET A 262 -3.28 -7.59 6.72
N THR A 263 -2.79 -8.77 7.09
CA THR A 263 -2.19 -9.03 8.41
C THR A 263 -0.73 -8.60 8.48
N LEU A 264 -0.05 -8.47 7.34
CA LEU A 264 1.34 -8.01 7.30
C LEU A 264 1.48 -6.62 7.94
N PRO A 265 2.39 -6.44 8.91
CA PRO A 265 2.55 -5.17 9.59
C PRO A 265 3.14 -4.11 8.64
N PRO A 266 2.73 -2.84 8.76
CA PRO A 266 3.45 -1.72 8.13
C PRO A 266 4.90 -1.65 8.63
N ALA A 267 5.82 -1.12 7.82
CA ALA A 267 7.25 -1.03 8.17
C ALA A 267 7.51 -0.34 9.52
N VAL A 268 6.72 0.67 9.89
CA VAL A 268 6.85 1.38 11.19
C VAL A 268 6.67 0.47 12.41
N CYS A 269 6.02 -0.69 12.24
CA CYS A 269 5.82 -1.68 13.28
C CYS A 269 6.93 -2.76 13.31
N LEU A 270 7.89 -2.71 12.38
CA LEU A 270 8.98 -3.66 12.24
C LEU A 270 10.31 -3.06 12.68
N ILE A 271 11.24 -3.92 13.10
CA ILE A 271 12.60 -3.54 13.48
C ILE A 271 13.53 -4.01 12.36
N ASP A 272 14.48 -3.15 11.98
CA ASP A 272 15.53 -3.44 10.98
C ASP A 272 15.00 -3.97 9.63
N VAL A 273 13.84 -3.49 9.20
CA VAL A 273 13.23 -3.87 7.93
C VAL A 273 13.89 -3.13 6.76
N SER A 274 14.05 -3.81 5.62
CA SER A 274 14.57 -3.18 4.40
C SER A 274 13.69 -2.01 3.98
N PRO A 275 14.27 -0.90 3.47
CA PRO A 275 13.48 0.24 3.01
C PRO A 275 12.61 -0.04 1.79
N VAL A 276 12.78 -1.19 1.12
CA VAL A 276 11.92 -1.62 0.01
C VAL A 276 10.58 -2.20 0.48
N TYR A 277 10.53 -2.69 1.72
CA TYR A 277 9.43 -3.54 2.21
C TYR A 277 8.08 -2.85 2.11
N GLU A 278 7.98 -1.61 2.59
CA GLU A 278 6.68 -0.94 2.67
C GLU A 278 6.14 -0.58 1.29
N ALA A 279 7.01 -0.12 0.38
CA ALA A 279 6.63 0.14 -1.00
C ALA A 279 6.13 -1.14 -1.71
N CYS A 280 6.80 -2.28 -1.49
CA CYS A 280 6.35 -3.57 -2.01
C CYS A 280 5.05 -4.05 -1.35
N ARG A 281 4.90 -3.90 -0.04
CA ARG A 281 3.66 -4.25 0.69
C ARG A 281 2.47 -3.46 0.17
N ILE A 282 2.63 -2.14 0.01
CA ILE A 282 1.58 -1.26 -0.53
C ILE A 282 1.28 -1.60 -2.00
N ALA A 283 2.30 -1.82 -2.83
CA ALA A 283 2.10 -2.22 -4.22
C ALA A 283 1.40 -3.59 -4.36
N ALA A 284 1.68 -4.54 -3.46
CA ALA A 284 0.97 -5.81 -3.39
C ALA A 284 -0.51 -5.62 -2.99
N ILE A 285 -0.82 -4.69 -2.09
CA ILE A 285 -2.22 -4.32 -1.75
C ILE A 285 -2.91 -3.70 -2.97
N ILE A 286 -2.25 -2.78 -3.69
CA ILE A 286 -2.77 -2.20 -4.93
C ILE A 286 -3.05 -3.31 -5.96
N TYR A 287 -2.09 -4.21 -6.19
CA TYR A 287 -2.26 -5.34 -7.09
C TYR A 287 -3.44 -6.22 -6.66
N SER A 288 -3.54 -6.55 -5.36
CA SER A 288 -4.62 -7.40 -4.88
C SER A 288 -5.99 -6.75 -5.11
N ILE A 289 -6.15 -5.49 -4.68
CA ILE A 289 -7.39 -4.72 -4.84
C ILE A 289 -7.74 -4.47 -6.31
N GLY A 290 -6.73 -4.38 -7.17
CA GLY A 290 -6.91 -4.23 -8.61
C GLY A 290 -7.22 -5.54 -9.33
N VAL A 291 -6.69 -6.68 -8.87
CA VAL A 291 -6.58 -7.91 -9.66
C VAL A 291 -7.17 -9.14 -8.97
N THR A 292 -6.64 -9.58 -7.84
CA THR A 292 -7.00 -10.87 -7.21
C THR A 292 -8.17 -10.78 -6.24
N PHE A 293 -8.35 -9.62 -5.63
CA PHE A 293 -9.46 -9.23 -4.75
C PHE A 293 -10.09 -7.92 -5.28
N PRO A 294 -10.67 -7.95 -6.50
CA PRO A 294 -11.03 -6.75 -7.24
C PRO A 294 -12.15 -5.95 -6.58
N LEU A 295 -11.80 -4.87 -5.88
CA LEU A 295 -12.77 -3.91 -5.36
C LEU A 295 -13.28 -2.99 -6.49
N PRO A 296 -14.53 -2.51 -6.41
CA PRO A 296 -15.04 -1.53 -7.37
C PRO A 296 -14.32 -0.18 -7.19
N GLY A 297 -14.17 0.60 -8.27
CA GLY A 297 -13.46 1.89 -8.24
C GLY A 297 -14.01 2.86 -7.19
N VAL A 298 -15.34 3.00 -7.12
CA VAL A 298 -16.05 3.82 -6.11
C VAL A 298 -15.74 3.47 -4.64
N GLY A 299 -15.25 2.26 -4.37
CA GLY A 299 -14.96 1.79 -3.02
C GLY A 299 -13.48 1.56 -2.73
N ALA A 300 -12.67 1.31 -3.75
CA ALA A 300 -11.26 0.97 -3.60
C ALA A 300 -10.47 2.13 -2.95
N PRO A 301 -9.67 1.86 -1.89
CA PRO A 301 -8.93 2.89 -1.18
C PRO A 301 -7.65 3.34 -1.91
N PHE A 302 -7.69 3.48 -3.24
CA PHE A 302 -6.52 3.84 -4.06
C PHE A 302 -5.91 5.17 -3.62
N ALA A 303 -6.71 6.20 -3.32
CA ALA A 303 -6.19 7.50 -2.89
C ALA A 303 -5.26 7.40 -1.66
N ALA A 304 -5.66 6.65 -0.63
CA ALA A 304 -4.84 6.45 0.57
C ALA A 304 -3.58 5.61 0.29
N LEU A 305 -3.71 4.58 -0.56
CA LEU A 305 -2.58 3.74 -0.99
C LEU A 305 -1.56 4.54 -1.80
N LEU A 306 -2.00 5.39 -2.73
CA LEU A 306 -1.15 6.23 -3.56
C LEU A 306 -0.39 7.26 -2.73
N GLN A 307 -1.08 7.93 -1.79
CA GLN A 307 -0.43 8.86 -0.86
C GLN A 307 0.64 8.17 -0.04
N SER A 308 0.34 6.98 0.50
CA SER A 308 1.29 6.20 1.29
C SER A 308 2.47 5.72 0.43
N LEU A 309 2.20 5.15 -0.75
CA LEU A 309 3.23 4.65 -1.66
C LEU A 309 4.18 5.76 -2.11
N LYS A 310 3.62 6.92 -2.48
CA LYS A 310 4.40 8.08 -2.87
C LYS A 310 5.27 8.58 -1.72
N ALA A 311 4.71 8.69 -0.52
CA ALA A 311 5.46 9.11 0.66
C ALA A 311 6.63 8.16 0.97
N GLU A 312 6.40 6.84 0.88
CA GLU A 312 7.43 5.83 1.10
C GLU A 312 8.54 5.92 0.04
N ILE A 313 8.19 6.01 -1.25
CA ILE A 313 9.18 6.13 -2.32
C ILE A 313 9.97 7.44 -2.20
N GLN A 314 9.35 8.54 -1.78
CA GLN A 314 10.04 9.83 -1.61
C GLN A 314 10.99 9.85 -0.40
N GLN A 315 10.70 9.08 0.65
CA GLN A 315 11.56 8.98 1.84
C GLN A 315 12.78 8.09 1.60
N ASN A 316 12.71 7.20 0.60
CA ASN A 316 13.78 6.28 0.26
C ASN A 316 14.59 6.78 -0.94
N GLU A 317 15.92 6.70 -0.85
CA GLU A 317 16.78 7.06 -1.98
C GLU A 317 16.56 6.07 -3.13
N LEU A 318 16.11 6.58 -4.29
CA LEU A 318 15.87 5.75 -5.48
C LEU A 318 17.16 5.05 -5.95
N ASP A 319 18.30 5.70 -5.72
CA ASP A 319 19.63 5.17 -6.02
C ASP A 319 20.19 4.26 -4.91
N GLY A 320 19.42 3.98 -3.86
CA GLY A 320 19.82 3.17 -2.71
C GLY A 320 19.53 1.67 -2.87
N PRO A 321 18.65 1.07 -2.05
CA PRO A 321 18.46 -0.39 -2.02
C PRO A 321 17.92 -0.97 -3.34
N TRP A 322 17.22 -0.17 -4.15
CA TRP A 322 16.65 -0.57 -5.43
C TRP A 322 17.71 -0.74 -6.53
N SER A 323 18.73 0.11 -6.55
CA SER A 323 19.72 0.19 -7.64
C SER A 323 20.84 -0.85 -7.53
N THR A 324 20.88 -1.60 -6.42
CA THR A 324 21.95 -2.56 -6.11
C THR A 324 21.99 -3.74 -7.08
N SER A 325 20.86 -4.03 -7.75
CA SER A 325 20.79 -5.04 -8.80
C SER A 325 19.80 -4.66 -9.91
N PRO A 326 19.97 -5.18 -11.14
CA PRO A 326 18.99 -5.00 -12.21
C PRO A 326 17.59 -5.50 -11.82
N HIS A 327 17.49 -6.53 -10.98
CA HIS A 327 16.21 -7.06 -10.52
C HIS A 327 15.52 -6.12 -9.52
N GLY A 328 16.29 -5.44 -8.66
CA GLY A 328 15.78 -4.38 -7.78
C GLY A 328 15.19 -3.19 -8.55
N VAL A 329 15.85 -2.77 -9.63
CA VAL A 329 15.33 -1.73 -10.53
C VAL A 329 14.03 -2.18 -11.20
N ARG A 330 13.98 -3.42 -11.71
CA ARG A 330 12.76 -3.98 -12.30
C ARG A 330 11.61 -4.06 -11.28
N LEU A 331 11.89 -4.42 -10.03
CA LEU A 331 10.90 -4.42 -8.95
C LEU A 331 10.38 -3.02 -8.66
N LEU A 332 11.26 -2.01 -8.59
CA LEU A 332 10.85 -0.62 -8.41
C LEU A 332 9.99 -0.12 -9.57
N LEU A 333 10.34 -0.47 -10.82
CA LEU A 333 9.51 -0.15 -11.99
C LEU A 333 8.14 -0.83 -11.92
N TRP A 334 8.07 -2.07 -11.43
CA TRP A 334 6.80 -2.74 -11.17
C TRP A 334 5.97 -2.02 -10.09
N VAL A 335 6.59 -1.63 -8.98
CA VAL A 335 5.95 -0.84 -7.90
C VAL A 335 5.40 0.48 -8.44
N LEU A 336 6.21 1.22 -9.21
CA LEU A 336 5.81 2.49 -9.83
C LEU A 336 4.70 2.29 -10.86
N THR A 337 4.71 1.17 -11.59
CA THR A 337 3.63 0.83 -12.52
C THR A 337 2.33 0.53 -11.79
N MET A 338 2.35 -0.20 -10.68
CA MET A 338 1.14 -0.45 -9.88
C MET A 338 0.55 0.86 -9.36
N GLY A 339 1.39 1.75 -8.82
CA GLY A 339 0.98 3.09 -8.39
C GLY A 339 0.46 3.94 -9.56
N GLY A 340 1.15 3.92 -10.70
CA GLY A 340 0.77 4.65 -11.91
C GLY A 340 -0.57 4.21 -12.51
N ILE A 341 -0.87 2.91 -12.51
CA ILE A 341 -2.17 2.38 -12.92
C ILE A 341 -3.25 2.78 -11.91
N ALA A 342 -3.00 2.59 -10.61
CA ALA A 342 -3.95 2.98 -9.57
C ALA A 342 -4.24 4.48 -9.52
N ALA A 343 -3.30 5.32 -10.01
CA ALA A 343 -3.43 6.76 -10.12
C ALA A 343 -4.11 7.23 -11.42
N THR A 344 -4.63 6.33 -12.27
CA THR A 344 -5.30 6.73 -13.52
C THR A 344 -6.39 7.77 -13.27
N ASP A 345 -6.43 8.81 -14.12
CA ASP A 345 -7.34 9.96 -14.03
C ASP A 345 -7.22 10.80 -12.73
N THR A 346 -6.08 10.69 -12.03
CA THR A 346 -5.74 11.53 -10.87
C THR A 346 -4.55 12.43 -11.15
N ALA A 347 -4.40 13.52 -10.40
CA ALA A 347 -3.26 14.43 -10.53
C ALA A 347 -1.94 13.75 -10.13
N GLU A 348 -2.00 12.71 -9.31
CA GLU A 348 -0.85 11.96 -8.81
C GLU A 348 -0.18 11.11 -9.90
N GLN A 349 -0.88 10.74 -10.99
CA GLN A 349 -0.34 9.87 -12.03
C GLN A 349 0.95 10.42 -12.64
N GLN A 350 0.98 11.73 -12.88
CA GLN A 350 2.13 12.41 -13.46
C GLN A 350 3.40 12.21 -12.64
N TRP A 351 3.29 12.19 -11.30
CA TRP A 351 4.43 11.94 -10.42
C TRP A 351 5.00 10.53 -10.59
N PHE A 352 4.13 9.52 -10.76
CA PHE A 352 4.58 8.15 -11.04
C PHE A 352 5.23 8.04 -12.43
N VAL A 353 4.69 8.74 -13.44
CA VAL A 353 5.25 8.80 -14.79
C VAL A 353 6.67 9.38 -14.78
N GLU A 354 6.86 10.54 -14.15
CA GLU A 354 8.17 11.21 -14.03
C GLU A 354 9.17 10.41 -13.19
N THR A 355 8.69 9.74 -12.14
CA THR A 355 9.57 8.92 -11.29
C THR A 355 9.99 7.64 -12.03
N ALA A 356 9.08 6.99 -12.76
CA ALA A 356 9.38 5.82 -13.57
C ALA A 356 10.37 6.14 -14.70
N SER A 357 10.25 7.29 -15.36
CA SER A 357 11.17 7.66 -16.43
C SER A 357 12.60 7.89 -15.95
N ARG A 358 12.77 8.45 -14.75
CA ARG A 358 14.09 8.64 -14.12
C ARG A 358 14.76 7.33 -13.70
N VAL A 359 13.96 6.34 -13.29
CA VAL A 359 14.46 5.03 -12.83
C VAL A 359 14.67 4.06 -14.00
N ALA A 360 13.90 4.22 -15.08
CA ALA A 360 14.00 3.35 -16.24
C ALA A 360 15.41 3.41 -16.85
N PRO A 361 16.05 2.26 -17.11
CA PRO A 361 17.35 2.24 -17.76
C PRO A 361 17.29 2.93 -19.13
N GLY A 362 18.30 3.75 -19.47
CA GLY A 362 18.38 4.37 -20.80
C GLY A 362 18.46 3.35 -21.96
N SER A 363 18.81 2.09 -21.64
CA SER A 363 18.77 0.96 -22.59
C SER A 363 17.39 0.31 -22.74
N LEU A 364 16.38 0.73 -21.98
CA LEU A 364 15.04 0.18 -22.07
C LEU A 364 14.46 0.50 -23.45
N VAL A 365 14.14 -0.55 -24.20
CA VAL A 365 13.48 -0.39 -25.49
C VAL A 365 12.09 0.21 -25.24
N PRO A 366 11.71 1.32 -25.89
CA PRO A 366 10.41 1.97 -25.71
C PRO A 366 9.29 1.18 -26.43
N GLU A 367 9.21 -0.11 -26.15
CA GLU A 367 8.24 -1.04 -26.71
C GLU A 367 7.46 -1.70 -25.58
N TRP A 368 6.13 -1.62 -25.67
CA TRP A 368 5.24 -2.22 -24.66
C TRP A 368 5.51 -3.70 -24.42
N ARG A 369 5.86 -4.47 -25.46
CA ARG A 369 6.13 -5.89 -25.34
C ARG A 369 7.27 -6.18 -24.38
N GLU A 370 8.39 -5.47 -24.53
CA GLU A 370 9.59 -5.65 -23.70
C GLU A 370 9.33 -5.23 -22.25
N THR A 371 8.71 -4.06 -22.07
CA THR A 371 8.31 -3.57 -20.74
C THR A 371 7.34 -4.54 -20.04
N ARG A 372 6.35 -5.07 -20.77
CA ARG A 372 5.41 -6.06 -20.23
C ARG A 372 6.12 -7.34 -19.81
N ASN A 373 7.07 -7.83 -20.59
CA ASN A 373 7.85 -9.02 -20.24
C ASN A 373 8.64 -8.81 -18.94
N MET A 374 9.22 -7.63 -18.76
CA MET A 374 9.87 -7.24 -17.50
C MET A 374 8.89 -7.20 -16.33
N LEU A 375 7.72 -6.58 -16.49
CA LEU A 375 6.74 -6.46 -15.41
C LEU A 375 6.15 -7.82 -14.99
N ARG A 376 6.08 -8.77 -15.93
CA ARG A 376 5.66 -10.16 -15.70
C ARG A 376 6.66 -11.00 -14.91
N GLU A 377 7.87 -10.51 -14.64
CA GLU A 377 8.77 -11.14 -13.66
C GLU A 377 8.18 -11.09 -12.24
N PHE A 378 7.22 -10.19 -11.99
CA PHE A 378 6.50 -10.05 -10.73
C PHE A 378 5.01 -10.35 -10.92
N LEU A 379 4.14 -9.76 -10.10
CA LEU A 379 2.71 -9.99 -10.16
C LEU A 379 2.08 -9.28 -11.37
N TRP A 380 1.58 -10.05 -12.33
CA TRP A 380 0.92 -9.50 -13.51
C TRP A 380 -0.18 -10.43 -14.03
N LEU A 381 -1.38 -9.88 -14.28
CA LEU A 381 -2.43 -10.57 -15.01
C LEU A 381 -2.75 -9.77 -16.26
N ASP A 382 -2.43 -10.34 -17.42
CA ASP A 382 -2.56 -9.65 -18.72
C ASP A 382 -3.94 -9.02 -18.93
N SER A 383 -5.00 -9.82 -18.71
CA SER A 383 -6.38 -9.37 -18.90
C SER A 383 -6.80 -8.23 -17.97
N ALA A 384 -6.08 -8.03 -16.85
CA ALA A 384 -6.39 -6.98 -15.89
C ALA A 384 -5.48 -5.76 -16.02
N CYS A 385 -4.21 -5.96 -16.36
CA CYS A 385 -3.18 -4.93 -16.26
C CYS A 385 -2.73 -4.37 -17.62
N ASP A 386 -2.89 -5.11 -18.73
CA ASP A 386 -2.24 -4.74 -20.00
C ASP A 386 -2.71 -3.41 -20.57
N MET A 387 -4.02 -3.13 -20.55
CA MET A 387 -4.57 -1.90 -21.12
C MET A 387 -4.00 -0.67 -20.41
N SER A 388 -4.18 -0.63 -19.08
CA SER A 388 -3.78 0.51 -18.24
C SER A 388 -2.26 0.59 -18.08
N GLY A 389 -1.58 -0.55 -18.04
CA GLY A 389 -0.12 -0.62 -18.06
C GLY A 389 0.46 -0.03 -19.34
N LYS A 390 -0.09 -0.39 -20.50
CA LYS A 390 0.33 0.18 -21.79
C LYS A 390 0.06 1.68 -21.84
N GLN A 391 -1.09 2.13 -21.36
CA GLN A 391 -1.44 3.55 -21.29
C GLN A 391 -0.47 4.34 -20.40
N PHE A 392 -0.14 3.81 -19.23
CA PHE A 392 0.85 4.41 -18.32
C PHE A 392 2.23 4.50 -18.98
N TRP A 393 2.75 3.39 -19.51
CA TRP A 393 4.10 3.38 -20.08
C TRP A 393 4.24 4.18 -21.38
N THR A 394 3.15 4.36 -22.14
CA THR A 394 3.12 5.29 -23.30
C THR A 394 3.43 6.72 -22.87
N GLN A 395 3.11 7.12 -21.64
CA GLN A 395 3.46 8.43 -21.07
C GLN A 395 4.90 8.48 -20.55
N VAL A 396 5.44 7.34 -20.11
CA VAL A 396 6.81 7.22 -19.58
C VAL A 396 7.86 7.27 -20.68
N TYR A 397 7.67 6.55 -21.79
CA TYR A 397 8.70 6.41 -22.84
C TYR A 397 9.26 7.74 -23.38
N PRO A 398 8.46 8.78 -23.66
CA PRO A 398 8.98 10.05 -24.16
C PRO A 398 9.96 10.75 -23.21
N LEU A 399 9.95 10.42 -21.92
CA LEU A 399 10.75 11.08 -20.90
C LEU A 399 12.09 10.39 -20.62
N ILE A 400 12.25 9.10 -20.95
CA ILE A 400 13.47 8.30 -20.67
C ILE A 400 14.70 8.87 -21.40
N GLY A 401 14.52 9.45 -22.59
CA GLY A 401 15.60 10.04 -23.39
C GLY A 401 15.89 11.52 -23.10
N GLN A 402 14.95 12.25 -22.49
CA GLN A 402 15.11 13.70 -22.25
C GLN A 402 16.06 13.99 -21.08
N SER A 403 16.27 13.03 -20.19
CA SER A 403 17.20 13.11 -19.05
C SER A 403 18.67 13.17 -19.49
N ILE A 404 19.01 12.62 -20.67
CA ILE A 404 20.38 12.59 -21.20
C ILE A 404 20.74 13.91 -21.91
N GLU A 405 19.75 14.59 -22.50
CA GLU A 405 19.98 15.87 -23.20
C GLU A 405 20.13 17.06 -22.23
N THR A 406 19.58 16.98 -21.01
CA THR A 406 19.71 18.07 -20.03
C THR A 406 21.06 18.08 -19.30
N GLU A 407 21.77 16.96 -19.23
CA GLU A 407 23.14 16.88 -18.66
C GLU A 407 24.26 17.08 -19.70
N SER A 408 23.94 17.05 -20.99
CA SER A 408 24.93 17.22 -22.08
C SER A 408 25.04 18.65 -22.62
N GLN A 409 24.34 19.62 -22.02
CA GLN A 409 24.71 21.03 -22.17
C GLN A 409 25.78 21.39 -21.14
N PRO A 410 26.97 21.90 -21.54
CA PRO A 410 27.95 22.37 -20.58
C PRO A 410 27.32 23.50 -19.77
N THR A 411 27.08 23.24 -18.49
CA THR A 411 26.56 24.23 -17.55
C THR A 411 27.58 25.36 -17.47
N GLN A 412 27.36 26.45 -18.21
CA GLN A 412 28.12 27.68 -18.01
C GLN A 412 27.76 28.20 -16.61
N LEU A 413 28.64 27.92 -15.65
CA LEU A 413 28.62 28.51 -14.32
C LEU A 413 28.51 30.04 -14.45
N PRO A 414 27.64 30.72 -13.70
CA PRO A 414 27.49 32.16 -13.80
C PRO A 414 28.81 32.89 -13.44
N HIS A 415 29.44 33.51 -14.44
CA HIS A 415 30.75 34.18 -14.42
C HIS A 415 30.87 35.43 -13.51
N LYS A 416 30.03 35.60 -12.49
CA LYS A 416 30.03 36.83 -11.67
C LYS A 416 31.28 36.98 -10.77
N ASN A 417 31.99 35.89 -10.45
CA ASN A 417 33.11 35.94 -9.50
C ASN A 417 34.52 35.68 -10.08
N MET A 418 34.70 35.65 -11.40
CA MET A 418 36.04 35.43 -11.99
C MET A 418 36.83 36.74 -12.17
N SER A 419 38.15 36.69 -12.01
CA SER A 419 39.04 37.81 -12.34
C SER A 419 39.30 37.89 -13.86
N PRO A 420 39.52 39.10 -14.44
CA PRO A 420 39.98 39.24 -15.82
C PRO A 420 41.23 38.39 -16.09
N CYS A 421 41.35 37.80 -17.29
CA CYS A 421 42.53 36.99 -17.63
C CYS A 421 43.81 37.84 -17.63
N ASN A 422 44.96 37.20 -17.43
CA ASN A 422 46.24 37.90 -17.31
C ASN A 422 46.58 38.75 -18.55
N GLN A 423 46.18 38.32 -19.74
CA GLN A 423 46.43 39.08 -20.96
C GLN A 423 45.58 40.33 -21.09
N CYS A 424 44.28 40.24 -20.84
CA CYS A 424 43.42 41.43 -20.83
C CYS A 424 43.84 42.40 -19.72
N LYS A 425 44.30 41.88 -18.58
CA LYS A 425 44.84 42.67 -17.47
C LYS A 425 46.13 43.40 -17.87
N ALA A 426 47.09 42.71 -18.51
CA ALA A 426 48.34 43.30 -18.96
C ALA A 426 48.15 44.37 -20.04
N LYS A 427 47.21 44.15 -20.97
CA LYS A 427 46.88 45.09 -22.04
C LYS A 427 45.89 46.19 -21.65
N ARG A 428 45.41 46.20 -20.40
CA ARG A 428 44.39 47.14 -19.88
C ARG A 428 43.12 47.20 -20.75
N ILE A 429 42.70 46.06 -21.32
CA ILE A 429 41.47 45.94 -22.12
C ILE A 429 40.40 45.14 -21.37
N ARG A 430 39.12 45.37 -21.69
CA ARG A 430 37.99 44.71 -21.02
C ARG A 430 38.00 43.20 -21.30
N CYS A 431 37.85 42.39 -20.25
CA CYS A 431 37.72 40.94 -20.35
C CYS A 431 36.26 40.55 -20.08
N ASP A 432 35.69 39.72 -20.95
CA ASP A 432 34.36 39.10 -20.76
C ASP A 432 34.40 37.92 -19.76
N LYS A 433 35.61 37.51 -19.33
CA LYS A 433 35.89 36.42 -18.38
C LYS A 433 35.45 35.03 -18.89
N GLY A 434 35.26 34.89 -20.21
CA GLY A 434 35.07 33.59 -20.85
C GLY A 434 36.34 32.73 -20.84
N VAL A 435 36.19 31.44 -21.16
CA VAL A 435 37.32 30.50 -21.29
C VAL A 435 37.25 29.85 -22.68
N PRO A 436 38.04 30.31 -23.66
CA PRO A 436 38.87 31.53 -23.67
C PRO A 436 38.05 32.83 -23.79
N CYS A 437 38.58 33.96 -23.30
CA CYS A 437 37.90 35.26 -23.45
C CYS A 437 37.90 35.75 -24.90
N GLU A 438 36.84 36.42 -25.37
CA GLU A 438 36.70 36.84 -26.78
C GLU A 438 37.89 37.65 -27.30
N ASN A 439 38.42 38.57 -26.48
CA ASN A 439 39.56 39.41 -26.86
C ASN A 439 40.86 38.62 -27.05
N CYS A 440 41.06 37.52 -26.32
CA CYS A 440 42.21 36.64 -26.54
C CYS A 440 41.98 35.73 -27.76
N ALA A 441 40.74 35.26 -27.97
CA ALA A 441 40.37 34.45 -29.12
C ALA A 441 40.57 35.22 -30.44
N LYS A 442 40.06 36.46 -30.51
CA LYS A 442 40.19 37.34 -31.70
C LYS A 442 41.63 37.83 -31.92
N GLY A 443 42.42 37.95 -30.85
CA GLY A 443 43.82 38.40 -30.93
C GLY A 443 44.84 37.28 -31.17
N GLY A 444 44.43 36.01 -31.24
CA GLY A 444 45.35 34.87 -31.42
C GLY A 444 46.26 34.60 -30.21
N PHE A 445 45.92 35.10 -29.02
CA PHE A 445 46.73 34.94 -27.80
C PHE A 445 46.19 33.79 -26.93
N ARG A 446 47.08 33.06 -26.26
CA ARG A 446 46.69 32.00 -25.31
C ARG A 446 46.09 32.62 -24.05
N CYS A 447 44.79 32.39 -23.81
CA CYS A 447 44.07 32.92 -22.65
C CYS A 447 44.43 32.12 -21.38
N SER A 448 45.07 32.78 -20.41
CA SER A 448 45.35 32.22 -19.08
C SER A 448 44.31 32.70 -18.07
N SER A 449 43.10 32.17 -18.16
CA SER A 449 42.07 32.35 -17.13
C SER A 449 42.51 31.52 -15.91
N GLN A 450 43.04 32.14 -14.85
CA GLN A 450 43.40 31.40 -13.64
C GLN A 450 42.12 30.93 -12.93
N THR A 451 41.99 29.62 -12.69
CA THR A 451 40.98 28.98 -11.85
C THR A 451 41.32 29.14 -10.37
N LEU A 452 41.45 30.38 -9.89
CA LEU A 452 41.58 30.65 -8.45
C LEU A 452 40.64 31.79 -8.05
N PRO A 453 39.68 31.54 -7.14
CA PRO A 453 38.95 32.60 -6.46
C PRO A 453 39.96 33.52 -5.79
N THR A 454 39.82 34.83 -5.96
CA THR A 454 40.63 35.80 -5.21
C THR A 454 40.34 35.65 -3.71
N ASP A 455 41.32 35.13 -2.97
CA ASP A 455 41.38 35.19 -1.50
C ASP A 455 41.38 36.65 -1.06
N LYS A 456 40.19 37.15 -0.69
CA LYS A 456 40.12 38.18 0.34
C LYS A 456 40.31 37.45 1.67
N PRO A 457 41.11 37.96 2.62
CA PRO A 457 41.20 37.35 3.94
C PRO A 457 39.81 37.43 4.58
N ALA A 458 39.08 36.33 4.50
CA ALA A 458 37.92 36.12 5.33
C ALA A 458 38.45 36.09 6.77
N ARG A 459 37.92 36.97 7.62
CA ARG A 459 37.99 36.77 9.07
C ARG A 459 37.70 35.30 9.33
N VAL A 460 38.62 34.63 10.02
CA VAL A 460 38.47 33.25 10.47
C VAL A 460 37.21 33.20 11.34
N HIS A 461 36.07 32.91 10.73
CA HIS A 461 34.97 32.28 11.43
C HIS A 461 35.33 30.80 11.46
N VAL A 462 35.95 30.40 12.56
CA VAL A 462 35.99 29.01 13.00
C VAL A 462 34.56 28.47 12.90
N PHE A 463 34.29 27.67 11.87
CA PHE A 463 33.07 26.87 11.83
C PHE A 463 33.26 25.78 12.89
N THR A 464 32.89 26.11 14.12
CA THR A 464 32.53 25.13 15.14
C THR A 464 31.50 24.20 14.52
N VAL A 465 31.83 22.92 14.43
CA VAL A 465 30.88 21.82 14.23
C VAL A 465 29.68 22.13 15.13
N ARG A 466 28.51 22.43 14.55
CA ARG A 466 27.31 22.73 15.34
C ARG A 466 26.86 21.44 16.01
N GLY A 467 27.43 21.13 17.17
CA GLY A 467 27.00 20.03 18.03
C GLY A 467 25.50 20.14 18.32
N LYS A 468 24.81 19.00 18.36
CA LYS A 468 23.39 18.95 18.74
C LYS A 468 23.25 19.39 20.21
N PRO A 469 22.17 20.11 20.59
CA PRO A 469 21.90 20.41 22.00
C PRO A 469 21.67 19.12 22.80
N CYS A 470 21.98 19.10 24.10
CA CYS A 470 21.73 17.94 24.95
C CYS A 470 20.22 17.62 25.01
N LYS A 471 19.87 16.37 25.36
CA LYS A 471 18.48 15.90 25.38
C LYS A 471 17.59 16.77 26.27
N ILE A 472 18.07 17.15 27.46
CA ILE A 472 17.29 17.94 28.42
C ILE A 472 17.01 19.34 27.90
N CYS A 473 18.03 20.04 27.37
CA CYS A 473 17.82 21.37 26.78
C CYS A 473 16.94 21.30 25.51
N LYS A 474 17.06 20.24 24.70
CA LYS A 474 16.21 20.03 23.53
C LYS A 474 14.74 19.82 23.94
N MET A 475 14.49 18.93 24.91
CA MET A 475 13.14 18.62 25.40
C MET A 475 12.47 19.83 26.05
N ARG A 476 13.23 20.62 26.82
CA ARG A 476 12.73 21.82 27.49
C ARG A 476 12.76 23.09 26.63
N LYS A 477 13.16 22.98 25.35
CA LYS A 477 13.33 24.11 24.41
C LYS A 477 14.24 25.23 24.96
N LEU A 478 15.25 24.87 25.74
CA LEU A 478 16.22 25.79 26.35
C LEU A 478 17.50 25.87 25.50
N LYS A 479 18.15 27.04 25.53
CA LYS A 479 19.44 27.26 24.85
C LYS A 479 20.54 26.47 25.57
N CYS A 480 21.16 25.52 24.84
CA CYS A 480 22.26 24.69 25.32
C CYS A 480 23.61 25.31 24.91
N ASP A 481 24.55 25.43 25.85
CA ASP A 481 25.93 25.88 25.58
C ASP A 481 26.84 24.77 25.01
N LYS A 482 26.30 23.55 24.89
CA LYS A 482 26.93 22.39 24.23
C LYS A 482 28.21 21.89 24.91
N GLN A 483 28.42 22.26 26.17
CA GLN A 483 29.44 21.65 27.04
C GLN A 483 28.89 20.37 27.68
N ASN A 484 29.74 19.44 28.09
CA ASN A 484 29.31 18.22 28.79
C ASN A 484 29.92 18.16 30.21
N PRO A 485 29.15 18.40 31.29
CA PRO A 485 27.72 18.77 31.31
C PRO A 485 27.48 20.24 30.94
N CYS A 486 26.30 20.54 30.36
CA CYS A 486 25.97 21.90 29.91
C CYS A 486 25.57 22.80 31.09
N GLY A 487 25.96 24.07 31.09
CA GLY A 487 25.80 24.98 32.23
C GLY A 487 24.34 25.19 32.64
N ARG A 488 23.41 25.08 31.68
CA ARG A 488 21.97 25.15 31.97
C ARG A 488 21.45 23.93 32.73
N CYS A 489 22.00 22.74 32.44
CA CYS A 489 21.68 21.53 33.20
C CYS A 489 22.27 21.59 34.60
N VAL A 490 23.50 22.10 34.75
CA VAL A 490 24.13 22.30 36.06
C VAL A 490 23.31 23.26 36.93
N ALA A 491 22.94 24.43 36.39
CA ALA A 491 22.15 25.43 37.12
C ALA A 491 20.73 24.94 37.46
N GLY A 492 20.16 24.04 36.64
CA GLY A 492 18.85 23.45 36.86
C GLY A 492 18.85 22.21 37.76
N GLY A 493 20.02 21.69 38.14
CA GLY A 493 20.15 20.41 38.84
C GLY A 493 19.75 19.19 38.00
N TRP A 494 19.90 19.26 36.67
CA TRP A 494 19.52 18.18 35.74
C TRP A 494 20.75 17.42 35.23
N THR A 495 20.60 16.11 35.02
CA THR A 495 21.65 15.27 34.42
C THR A 495 21.75 15.54 32.92
N CYS A 496 22.90 16.03 32.45
CA CYS A 496 23.13 16.38 31.06
C CYS A 496 23.53 15.15 30.22
N VAL A 497 22.83 14.89 29.11
CA VAL A 497 23.07 13.71 28.26
C VAL A 497 23.15 14.09 26.77
N TYR A 498 24.20 13.65 26.08
CA TYR A 498 24.40 13.76 24.63
C TYR A 498 24.38 12.38 23.96
N GLU A 499 23.82 12.26 22.75
CA GLU A 499 23.90 11.03 21.95
C GLU A 499 25.30 10.86 21.37
N HIS A 500 25.99 9.78 21.72
CA HIS A 500 27.28 9.45 21.14
C HIS A 500 27.10 8.96 19.70
N VAL A 501 27.76 9.63 18.75
CA VAL A 501 27.98 9.12 17.39
C VAL A 501 29.30 8.35 17.43
N ALA A 502 29.26 7.03 17.30
CA ALA A 502 30.46 6.21 17.23
C ALA A 502 31.16 6.45 15.88
N SER A 503 32.27 7.18 15.89
CA SER A 503 33.17 7.33 14.75
C SER A 503 34.37 6.39 14.92
N GLN A 504 34.39 5.28 14.19
CA GLN A 504 35.59 4.45 14.03
C GLN A 504 36.54 5.10 13.00
N ARG A 505 37.77 5.39 13.42
CA ARG A 505 38.95 5.46 12.55
C ARG A 505 40.13 4.86 13.31
N THR A 506 40.61 3.73 12.82
CA THR A 506 41.85 3.06 13.23
C THR A 506 43.07 3.73 12.59
N ALA A 507 44.14 3.95 13.36
CA ALA A 507 45.53 3.95 12.89
C ALA A 507 46.52 3.83 14.07
N THR A 508 47.12 2.63 14.18
CA THR A 508 48.53 2.29 14.48
C THR A 508 49.36 3.07 15.52
N ALA A 509 50.05 2.25 16.33
CA ALA A 509 51.44 2.35 16.82
C ALA A 509 51.68 2.79 18.28
N GLY A 510 52.41 1.93 19.01
CA GLY A 510 53.46 2.37 19.92
C GLY A 510 53.35 2.02 21.40
N LEU A 511 54.05 0.93 21.77
CA LEU A 511 54.98 0.84 22.91
C LEU A 511 54.50 0.68 24.37
N SER A 512 55.13 -0.34 24.99
CA SER A 512 55.68 -0.46 26.35
C SER A 512 54.76 -0.64 27.57
N VAL A 513 54.77 -1.89 28.05
CA VAL A 513 55.22 -2.35 29.39
C VAL A 513 55.06 -1.36 30.57
N SER A 514 54.28 -1.73 31.58
CA SER A 514 54.79 -1.83 32.96
C SER A 514 53.85 -2.64 33.87
N ILE A 515 54.53 -3.46 34.66
CA ILE A 515 54.08 -4.35 35.73
C ILE A 515 53.60 -3.51 36.93
N GLY A 516 52.59 -3.99 37.65
CA GLY A 516 52.19 -3.40 38.93
C GLY A 516 51.18 -4.25 39.72
N ASN A 517 51.71 -5.19 40.50
CA ASN A 517 51.02 -5.96 41.54
C ASN A 517 50.26 -5.10 42.56
N ARG A 518 49.28 -5.77 43.21
CA ARG A 518 48.70 -5.61 44.57
C ARG A 518 47.17 -5.52 44.46
N GLN A 519 46.35 -6.28 45.18
CA GLN A 519 46.55 -7.29 46.22
C GLN A 519 45.26 -8.12 46.26
#